data_AF-A0A8S3QIE3-F1
#
_entry.id   AF-A0A8S3QIE3-F1
#
_cell.length_a   1.000
_cell.length_b   1.000
_cell.length_c   1.000
_cell.angle_alpha   90.00
_cell.angle_beta   90.00
_cell.angle_gamma   90.00
#
_symmetry.space_group_name_H-M   'P 1'
#
loop_
_entity.id
_entity.type
_entity.pdbx_description
1 polymer ?
#
loop_
_entity_poly.entity_id
_entity_poly.type
_entity_poly.pdbx_seq_one_letter_code
_entity_poly.pdbx_strand_id
1 'polypeptide(L)'
;MDALEQYSRRDLIRINGIPDGGIYESSLQTNELVKELIKTIDEDLAPEDIIRSHRIGKPPTREGKEDGRVNNKFQPPRQIIVKIKDHNVKKRTLGCRKFLKGKSEYQYVRMNEDLTKPRNAIAYKARQLSIERHLRDTWTVDGKIYVKDNQMQVHVVNTMPAFQSFVSIYCCPGSMDVLDRLDYNNKQNRREYTPPQLTTYAEARAKELAERASSNTSAENTSVKMS
;
A
#
# COMPACT_ATOMS: atom_id res chain seq x y z
N MET A 1 9.24 -13.88 19.52
CA MET A 1 8.87 -14.30 18.16
C MET A 1 8.61 -13.09 17.24
N ASP A 2 7.73 -12.15 17.60
CA ASP A 2 7.43 -10.95 16.77
C ASP A 2 8.66 -10.13 16.37
N ALA A 3 9.59 -9.86 17.28
CA ALA A 3 10.79 -9.06 16.97
C ALA A 3 11.67 -9.69 15.89
N LEU A 4 11.83 -11.01 15.89
CA LEU A 4 12.59 -11.75 14.87
C LEU A 4 11.85 -11.77 13.53
N GLU A 5 10.52 -11.92 13.56
CA GLU A 5 9.69 -11.82 12.36
C GLU A 5 9.73 -10.40 11.77
N GLN A 6 9.72 -9.36 12.60
CA GLN A 6 9.85 -8.00 12.09
C GLN A 6 11.26 -7.74 11.52
N TYR A 7 12.29 -8.36 12.11
CA TYR A 7 13.66 -8.27 11.59
C TYR A 7 13.78 -8.88 10.19
N SER A 8 13.14 -10.03 9.92
CA SER A 8 13.15 -10.63 8.58
C SER A 8 12.39 -9.82 7.53
N ARG A 9 11.50 -8.90 7.96
CA ARG A 9 10.76 -7.96 7.11
C ARG A 9 11.47 -6.62 6.91
N ARG A 10 12.70 -6.45 7.43
CA ARG A 10 13.44 -5.16 7.44
C ARG A 10 13.54 -4.53 6.06
N ASP A 11 13.74 -5.32 5.01
CA ASP A 11 13.97 -4.85 3.63
C ASP A 11 12.73 -5.00 2.74
N LEU A 12 11.55 -5.21 3.35
CA LEU A 12 10.30 -5.40 2.64
C LEU A 12 9.45 -4.12 2.64
N ILE A 13 8.89 -3.81 1.48
CA ILE A 13 7.89 -2.76 1.28
C ILE A 13 6.58 -3.41 0.88
N ARG A 14 5.48 -2.90 1.43
CA ARG A 14 4.13 -3.31 1.05
C ARG A 14 3.45 -2.21 0.25
N ILE A 15 3.03 -2.55 -0.97
CA ILE A 15 2.34 -1.65 -1.90
C ILE A 15 0.87 -2.08 -2.01
N ASN A 16 -0.02 -1.10 -1.93
CA ASN A 16 -1.47 -1.28 -2.03
C ASN A 16 -2.01 -0.45 -3.19
N GLY A 17 -3.15 -0.85 -3.76
CA GLY A 17 -3.91 -0.02 -4.69
C GLY A 17 -3.50 -0.11 -6.15
N ILE A 18 -2.50 -0.94 -6.50
CA ILE A 18 -2.20 -1.26 -7.90
C ILE A 18 -3.24 -2.28 -8.39
N PRO A 19 -3.99 -2.02 -9.47
CA PRO A 19 -4.97 -2.95 -10.03
C PRO A 19 -4.37 -4.33 -10.33
N ASP A 20 -5.18 -5.37 -10.16
CA ASP A 20 -4.78 -6.75 -10.39
C ASP A 20 -4.88 -7.09 -11.89
N GLY A 21 -3.88 -7.79 -12.44
CA GLY A 21 -3.95 -8.36 -13.79
C GLY A 21 -4.86 -9.60 -13.86
N GLY A 22 -5.38 -10.04 -12.73
CA GLY A 22 -6.21 -11.22 -12.59
C GLY A 22 -5.38 -12.49 -12.41
N ILE A 23 -5.99 -13.62 -12.74
CA ILE A 23 -5.39 -14.96 -12.54
C ILE A 23 -4.12 -15.16 -13.39
N TYR A 24 -3.97 -14.40 -14.47
CA TYR A 24 -2.85 -14.52 -15.41
C TYR A 24 -1.68 -13.56 -15.12
N GLU A 25 -1.75 -12.74 -14.06
CA GLU A 25 -0.66 -11.81 -13.71
C GLU A 25 0.59 -12.60 -13.31
N SER A 26 1.65 -12.43 -14.11
CA SER A 26 2.94 -13.07 -13.84
C SER A 26 3.79 -12.25 -12.86
N SER A 27 4.78 -12.90 -12.23
CA SER A 27 5.75 -12.21 -11.37
C SER A 27 6.60 -11.19 -12.15
N LEU A 28 6.87 -11.44 -13.43
CA LEU A 28 7.59 -10.51 -14.31
C LEU A 28 6.80 -9.22 -14.52
N GLN A 29 5.51 -9.35 -14.83
CA GLN A 29 4.61 -8.20 -14.97
C GLN A 29 4.50 -7.40 -13.66
N THR A 30 4.44 -8.10 -12.52
CA THR A 30 4.44 -7.44 -11.20
C THR A 30 5.73 -6.65 -10.99
N ASN A 31 6.88 -7.22 -11.32
CA ASN A 31 8.19 -6.55 -11.19
C ASN A 31 8.28 -5.31 -12.08
N GLU A 32 7.79 -5.38 -13.33
CA GLU A 32 7.77 -4.24 -14.26
C GLU A 32 6.90 -3.10 -13.72
N LEU A 33 5.68 -3.40 -13.26
CA LEU A 33 4.80 -2.40 -12.64
C LEU A 33 5.42 -1.73 -11.42
N VAL A 34 6.13 -2.49 -10.58
CA VAL A 34 6.83 -1.94 -9.40
C VAL A 34 8.00 -1.06 -9.83
N LYS A 35 8.76 -1.46 -10.86
CA LYS A 35 9.86 -0.66 -11.42
C LYS A 35 9.34 0.68 -11.98
N GLU A 36 8.27 0.65 -12.76
CA GLU A 36 7.61 1.85 -13.27
C GLU A 36 7.16 2.76 -12.14
N LEU A 37 6.45 2.21 -11.14
CA LEU A 37 5.99 2.99 -9.98
C LEU A 37 7.15 3.66 -9.24
N ILE A 38 8.24 2.93 -8.99
CA ILE A 38 9.35 3.47 -8.21
C ILE A 38 10.16 4.49 -9.01
N LYS A 39 10.33 4.28 -10.32
CA LYS A 39 10.95 5.28 -11.19
C LYS A 39 10.20 6.62 -11.14
N THR A 40 8.89 6.59 -10.98
CA THR A 40 8.04 7.80 -10.90
C THR A 40 8.20 8.59 -9.59
N ILE A 41 8.86 8.04 -8.56
CA ILE A 41 9.07 8.70 -7.26
C ILE A 41 10.55 8.88 -6.89
N ASP A 42 11.42 8.00 -7.37
CA ASP A 42 12.85 7.90 -7.03
C ASP A 42 13.58 7.54 -8.32
N GLU A 43 13.92 8.57 -9.10
CA GLU A 43 14.56 8.43 -10.42
C GLU A 43 15.95 7.79 -10.33
N ASP A 44 16.60 7.88 -9.17
CA ASP A 44 17.92 7.32 -8.89
C ASP A 44 17.87 5.84 -8.45
N LEU A 45 16.67 5.23 -8.35
CA LEU A 45 16.59 3.82 -8.00
C LEU A 45 16.99 2.94 -9.18
N ALA A 46 18.06 2.18 -9.01
CA ALA A 46 18.51 1.22 -10.00
C ALA A 46 17.53 0.02 -10.07
N PRO A 47 17.19 -0.50 -11.26
CA PRO A 47 16.31 -1.68 -11.39
C PRO A 47 16.80 -2.90 -10.61
N GLU A 48 18.11 -2.99 -10.35
CA GLU A 48 18.79 -4.06 -9.61
C GLU A 48 18.59 -3.96 -8.09
N ASP A 49 18.16 -2.81 -7.59
CA ASP A 49 17.84 -2.64 -6.17
C ASP A 49 16.55 -3.37 -5.77
N ILE A 50 15.71 -3.71 -6.75
CA ILE A 50 14.50 -4.53 -6.55
C ILE A 50 14.87 -5.99 -6.78
N ILE A 51 15.02 -6.76 -5.69
CA ILE A 51 15.37 -8.17 -5.76
C ILE A 51 14.19 -9.00 -6.28
N ARG A 52 13.01 -8.78 -5.71
CA ARG A 52 11.82 -9.58 -6.00
C ARG A 52 10.56 -8.83 -5.62
N SER A 53 9.53 -8.92 -6.44
CA SER A 53 8.17 -8.54 -6.06
C SER A 53 7.18 -9.65 -6.39
N HIS A 54 6.10 -9.71 -5.62
CA HIS A 54 4.99 -10.63 -5.87
C HIS A 54 3.71 -10.14 -5.19
N ARG A 55 2.57 -10.50 -5.76
CA ARG A 55 1.24 -10.31 -5.16
C ARG A 55 1.03 -11.27 -3.99
N ILE A 56 0.32 -10.81 -2.97
CA ILE A 56 -0.04 -11.58 -1.79
C ILE A 56 -1.54 -11.85 -1.80
N GLY A 57 -1.92 -13.07 -1.43
CA GLY A 57 -3.31 -13.48 -1.29
C GLY A 57 -3.84 -14.16 -2.56
N LYS A 58 -5.06 -14.68 -2.44
CA LYS A 58 -5.74 -15.36 -3.54
C LYS A 58 -6.06 -14.35 -4.65
N PRO A 59 -5.82 -14.68 -5.93
CA PRO A 59 -6.26 -13.83 -7.02
C PRO A 59 -7.77 -13.61 -6.91
N PRO A 60 -8.28 -12.43 -7.33
CA PRO A 60 -9.71 -12.22 -7.37
C PRO A 60 -10.32 -13.28 -8.30
N THR A 61 -11.28 -14.05 -7.79
CA THR A 61 -12.07 -14.95 -8.63
C THR A 61 -12.91 -14.09 -9.57
N ARG A 62 -12.85 -14.37 -10.88
CA ARG A 62 -13.65 -13.66 -11.89
C ARG A 62 -15.16 -13.76 -11.62
N GLU A 63 -15.56 -14.77 -10.86
CA GLU A 63 -16.95 -15.04 -10.53
C GLU A 63 -17.14 -14.94 -9.02
N GLY A 64 -18.09 -14.11 -8.62
CA GLY A 64 -18.60 -14.15 -7.28
C GLY A 64 -19.35 -15.45 -7.03
N LYS A 65 -18.64 -16.49 -6.55
CA LYS A 65 -19.01 -17.47 -5.48
C LYS A 65 -18.98 -18.95 -5.83
N GLU A 66 -18.61 -19.73 -4.80
CA GLU A 66 -18.88 -21.17 -4.72
C GLU A 66 -20.14 -21.50 -3.90
N ASP A 67 -20.79 -20.53 -3.23
CA ASP A 67 -21.81 -20.80 -2.21
C ASP A 67 -23.20 -20.19 -2.51
N GLY A 68 -23.55 -19.97 -3.78
CA GLY A 68 -24.91 -19.66 -4.25
C GLY A 68 -25.52 -18.31 -3.84
N ARG A 69 -24.97 -17.63 -2.84
CA ARG A 69 -25.27 -16.20 -2.62
C ARG A 69 -24.64 -15.46 -3.84
N VAL A 70 -24.96 -14.20 -4.17
CA VAL A 70 -24.11 -13.29 -5.00
C VAL A 70 -23.45 -12.27 -4.08
N ASN A 71 -22.12 -12.18 -4.00
CA ASN A 71 -21.44 -11.27 -3.08
C ASN A 71 -21.03 -10.17 -4.04
N ASN A 72 -21.83 -9.12 -4.14
CA ASN A 72 -21.45 -7.86 -4.78
C ASN A 72 -20.26 -7.16 -4.06
N LYS A 73 -19.47 -7.90 -3.27
CA LYS A 73 -18.26 -7.41 -2.65
C LYS A 73 -17.15 -7.44 -3.68
N PHE A 74 -16.99 -6.31 -4.35
CA PHE A 74 -15.79 -5.97 -5.07
C PHE A 74 -14.56 -6.21 -4.18
N GLN A 75 -13.63 -7.04 -4.62
CA GLN A 75 -12.41 -7.33 -3.86
C GLN A 75 -11.36 -6.24 -4.12
N PRO A 76 -10.76 -5.63 -3.08
CA PRO A 76 -9.68 -4.69 -3.28
C PRO A 76 -8.49 -5.39 -3.97
N PRO A 77 -7.71 -4.67 -4.80
CA PRO A 77 -6.56 -5.27 -5.46
C PRO A 77 -5.59 -5.91 -4.47
N ARG A 78 -4.99 -7.05 -4.86
CA ARG A 78 -4.00 -7.74 -4.03
C ARG A 78 -2.82 -6.83 -3.73
N GLN A 79 -2.34 -6.91 -2.49
CA GLN A 79 -1.14 -6.20 -2.06
C GLN A 79 0.10 -6.80 -2.73
N ILE A 80 1.11 -5.99 -3.00
CA ILE A 80 2.41 -6.45 -3.48
C ILE A 80 3.41 -6.34 -2.32
N ILE A 81 4.17 -7.41 -2.06
CA ILE A 81 5.42 -7.32 -1.29
C ILE A 81 6.56 -7.13 -2.28
N VAL A 82 7.41 -6.15 -1.99
CA VAL A 82 8.65 -5.88 -2.72
C VAL A 82 9.81 -6.07 -1.75
N LYS A 83 10.79 -6.89 -2.13
CA LYS A 83 12.06 -7.02 -1.45
C LYS A 83 13.09 -6.11 -2.10
N ILE A 84 13.60 -5.18 -1.31
CA ILE A 84 14.67 -4.27 -1.70
C ILE A 84 16.01 -4.87 -1.28
N LYS A 85 17.06 -4.54 -2.02
CA LYS A 85 18.43 -5.03 -1.79
C LYS A 85 19.05 -4.49 -0.50
N ASP A 86 18.86 -3.20 -0.24
CA ASP A 86 19.45 -2.51 0.89
C ASP A 86 18.40 -1.77 1.73
N HIS A 87 18.59 -1.82 3.04
CA HIS A 87 17.76 -1.15 4.02
C HIS A 87 17.71 0.39 3.84
N ASN A 88 18.83 1.01 3.46
CA ASN A 88 18.94 2.44 3.19
C ASN A 88 18.17 2.83 1.94
N VAL A 89 18.23 1.99 0.91
CA VAL A 89 17.44 2.17 -0.32
C VAL A 89 15.96 2.10 0.01
N LYS A 90 15.53 1.11 0.80
CA LYS A 90 14.15 1.05 1.32
C LYS A 90 13.74 2.35 2.02
N LYS A 91 14.58 2.88 2.92
CA LYS A 91 14.32 4.14 3.63
C LYS A 91 14.15 5.32 2.67
N ARG A 92 15.03 5.45 1.67
CA ARG A 92 14.94 6.49 0.64
C ARG A 92 13.63 6.37 -0.15
N THR A 93 13.35 5.20 -0.71
CA THR A 93 12.12 4.94 -1.49
C THR A 93 10.86 5.25 -0.68
N LEU A 94 10.82 4.85 0.59
CA LEU A 94 9.72 5.18 1.49
C LEU A 94 9.63 6.68 1.81
N GLY A 95 10.73 7.41 1.87
CA GLY A 95 10.74 8.87 2.01
C GLY A 95 10.19 9.59 0.77
N CYS A 96 10.47 9.06 -0.42
CA CYS A 96 10.01 9.58 -1.70
C CYS A 96 8.52 9.31 -1.98
N ARG A 97 7.86 8.40 -1.23
CA ARG A 97 6.42 8.08 -1.42
C ARG A 97 5.48 9.29 -1.39
N LYS A 98 5.89 10.39 -0.75
CA LYS A 98 5.14 11.65 -0.74
C LYS A 98 4.89 12.21 -2.14
N PHE A 99 5.77 11.92 -3.10
CA PHE A 99 5.64 12.34 -4.51
C PHE A 99 4.56 11.58 -5.29
N LEU A 100 3.98 10.50 -4.71
CA LEU A 100 2.75 9.90 -5.26
C LEU A 100 1.53 10.78 -5.03
N LYS A 101 1.55 11.66 -4.02
CA LYS A 101 0.41 12.55 -3.76
C LYS A 101 0.31 13.57 -4.89
N GLY A 102 -0.87 13.68 -5.48
CA GLY A 102 -1.15 14.61 -6.58
C GLY A 102 -1.08 13.97 -7.97
N LYS A 103 -0.53 12.75 -8.11
CA LYS A 103 -0.57 12.00 -9.37
C LYS A 103 -1.89 11.23 -9.47
N SER A 104 -2.75 11.60 -10.42
CA SER A 104 -4.08 10.99 -10.62
C SER A 104 -4.00 9.49 -10.87
N GLU A 105 -3.02 9.07 -11.67
CA GLU A 105 -2.74 7.67 -12.01
C GLU A 105 -2.42 6.78 -10.78
N TYR A 106 -1.87 7.38 -9.72
CA TYR A 106 -1.46 6.70 -8.49
C TYR A 106 -2.26 7.14 -7.26
N GLN A 107 -3.44 7.75 -7.46
CA GLN A 107 -4.25 8.32 -6.38
C GLN A 107 -4.53 7.33 -5.23
N TYR A 108 -4.75 6.06 -5.57
CA TYR A 108 -5.07 4.98 -4.64
C TYR A 108 -3.84 4.17 -4.21
N VAL A 109 -2.67 4.44 -4.78
CA VAL A 109 -1.45 3.71 -4.46
C VAL A 109 -0.89 4.19 -3.13
N ARG A 110 -0.61 3.22 -2.25
CA ARG A 110 -0.02 3.46 -0.93
C ARG A 110 1.15 2.51 -0.71
N MET A 111 2.33 3.09 -0.48
CA MET A 111 3.54 2.36 -0.08
C MET A 111 3.77 2.51 1.42
N ASN A 112 3.93 1.39 2.11
CA ASN A 112 4.16 1.34 3.55
C ASN A 112 5.28 0.33 3.87
N GLU A 113 5.84 0.41 5.07
CA GLU A 113 6.67 -0.67 5.60
C GLU A 113 5.87 -1.97 5.72
N ASP A 114 6.54 -3.10 5.49
CA ASP A 114 5.96 -4.40 5.79
C ASP A 114 6.08 -4.70 7.29
N LEU A 115 4.97 -4.53 8.01
CA LEU A 115 4.87 -4.81 9.43
C LEU A 115 4.31 -6.21 9.68
N THR A 116 4.73 -6.83 10.78
CA THR A 116 4.05 -8.02 11.31
C THR A 116 2.57 -7.70 11.59
N LYS A 117 1.72 -8.74 11.61
CA LYS A 117 0.29 -8.59 11.87
C LYS A 117 -0.03 -7.76 13.14
N PRO A 118 0.58 -8.02 14.32
CA PRO A 118 0.29 -7.23 15.51
C PRO A 118 0.74 -5.77 15.37
N ARG A 119 1.91 -5.51 14.80
CA ARG A 119 2.42 -4.14 14.59
C ARG A 119 1.58 -3.37 13.58
N ASN A 120 1.16 -4.01 12.50
CA ASN A 120 0.27 -3.39 11.53
C ASN A 120 -1.09 -3.01 12.15
N ALA A 121 -1.61 -3.84 13.08
CA ALA A 121 -2.83 -3.53 13.81
C ALA A 121 -2.66 -2.29 14.70
N ILE A 122 -1.54 -2.18 15.42
CA ILE A 122 -1.23 -0.99 16.24
C ILE A 122 -1.07 0.25 15.34
N ALA A 123 -0.30 0.15 14.26
CA ALA A 123 -0.10 1.25 13.32
C ALA A 123 -1.43 1.71 12.69
N TYR A 124 -2.35 0.79 12.40
CA TYR A 124 -3.69 1.13 11.96
C TYR A 124 -4.47 1.91 13.03
N LYS A 125 -4.52 1.42 14.27
CA LYS A 125 -5.21 2.10 15.38
C LYS A 125 -4.63 3.49 15.63
N ALA A 126 -3.30 3.62 15.67
CA ALA A 126 -2.62 4.90 15.82
C ALA A 126 -3.00 5.89 14.71
N ARG A 127 -3.10 5.44 13.45
CA ARG A 127 -3.55 6.28 12.33
C ARG A 127 -5.00 6.73 12.51
N GLN A 128 -5.89 5.86 12.98
CA GLN A 128 -7.27 6.26 13.25
C GLN A 128 -7.34 7.32 14.35
N LEU A 129 -6.59 7.16 15.44
CA LEU A 129 -6.51 8.17 16.50
C LEU A 129 -5.97 9.51 16.01
N SER A 130 -5.00 9.50 15.08
CA SER A 130 -4.49 10.71 14.45
C SER A 130 -5.56 11.39 13.57
N ILE A 131 -6.34 10.62 12.81
CA ILE A 131 -7.46 11.13 12.01
C ILE A 131 -8.55 11.73 12.92
N GLU A 132 -8.87 11.06 14.03
CA GLU A 132 -9.82 11.50 15.04
C GLU A 132 -9.28 12.63 15.93
N ARG A 133 -8.05 13.12 15.68
CA ARG A 133 -7.37 14.21 16.41
C ARG A 133 -7.09 13.91 17.90
N HIS A 134 -7.11 12.64 18.28
CA HIS A 134 -6.62 12.18 19.59
C HIS A 134 -5.10 12.12 19.66
N LEU A 135 -4.42 12.06 18.51
CA LEU A 135 -2.98 12.14 18.37
C LEU A 135 -2.59 13.22 17.37
N ARG A 136 -1.41 13.81 17.57
CA ARG A 136 -0.89 14.81 16.65
C ARG A 136 -0.44 14.18 15.34
N ASP A 137 0.33 13.09 15.42
CA ASP A 137 0.83 12.38 14.24
C ASP A 137 1.26 10.94 14.59
N THR A 138 1.44 10.11 13.57
CA THR A 138 2.00 8.77 13.71
C THR A 138 2.72 8.32 12.44
N TRP A 139 3.83 7.61 12.61
CA TRP A 139 4.61 7.08 11.50
C TRP A 139 5.34 5.81 11.93
N THR A 140 5.89 5.10 10.94
CA THR A 140 6.63 3.86 11.15
C THR A 140 8.02 3.98 10.56
N VAL A 141 9.03 3.51 11.30
CA VAL A 141 10.42 3.45 10.84
C VAL A 141 11.03 2.17 11.39
N ASP A 142 11.61 1.37 10.50
CA ASP A 142 12.34 0.14 10.85
C ASP A 142 11.49 -0.84 11.65
N GLY A 143 10.21 -0.91 11.29
CA GLY A 143 9.25 -1.76 11.97
C GLY A 143 8.83 -1.27 13.35
N LYS A 144 9.29 -0.10 13.80
CA LYS A 144 8.84 0.55 15.03
C LYS A 144 7.72 1.53 14.72
N ILE A 145 6.80 1.68 15.67
CA ILE A 145 5.63 2.56 15.53
C ILE A 145 5.83 3.74 16.46
N TYR A 146 5.88 4.92 15.87
CA TYR A 146 6.02 6.18 16.57
C TYR A 146 4.67 6.89 16.59
N VAL A 147 4.34 7.43 17.76
CA VAL A 147 3.14 8.24 17.98
C VAL A 147 3.57 9.56 18.62
N LYS A 148 3.04 10.66 18.09
CA LYS A 148 3.25 12.00 18.63
C LYS A 148 1.98 12.45 19.32
N ASP A 149 2.09 12.73 20.61
CA ASP A 149 0.98 13.21 21.40
C ASP A 149 0.69 14.70 21.15
N ASN A 150 -0.36 15.21 21.79
CA ASN A 150 -0.77 16.61 21.67
C ASN A 150 0.17 17.57 22.42
N GLN A 151 1.05 17.05 23.28
CA GLN A 151 2.13 17.79 23.95
C GLN A 151 3.43 17.78 23.13
N MET A 152 3.37 17.29 21.88
CA MET A 152 4.47 17.20 20.94
C MET A 152 5.58 16.20 21.33
N GLN A 153 5.33 15.35 22.34
CA GLN A 153 6.25 14.28 22.73
C GLN A 153 6.07 13.05 21.84
N VAL A 154 7.17 12.36 21.58
CA VAL A 154 7.22 11.20 20.70
C VAL A 154 7.42 9.94 21.51
N HIS A 155 6.51 8.97 21.34
CA HIS A 155 6.51 7.70 22.05
C HIS A 155 6.62 6.54 21.06
N VAL A 156 7.21 5.43 21.51
CA VAL A 156 7.35 4.21 20.71
C VAL A 156 6.41 3.14 21.25
N VAL A 157 5.51 2.65 20.40
CA VAL A 157 4.42 1.72 20.78
C VAL A 157 4.44 0.46 19.92
N ASN A 158 5.36 -0.46 20.22
CA ASN A 158 5.55 -1.67 19.40
C ASN A 158 4.70 -2.87 19.87
N THR A 159 4.06 -2.79 21.03
CA THR A 159 3.23 -3.86 21.59
C THR A 159 1.84 -3.30 21.93
N MET A 160 0.83 -4.17 21.90
CA MET A 160 -0.54 -3.76 22.21
C MET A 160 -0.67 -3.24 23.65
N PRO A 161 -0.06 -3.86 24.68
CA PRO A 161 -0.09 -3.31 26.03
C PRO A 161 0.53 -1.92 26.14
N ALA A 162 1.70 -1.69 25.51
CA ALA A 162 2.32 -0.37 25.51
C ALA A 162 1.45 0.68 24.81
N PHE A 163 0.80 0.30 23.71
CA PHE A 163 -0.15 1.17 23.01
C PHE A 163 -1.39 1.49 23.86
N GLN A 164 -1.95 0.50 24.56
CA GLN A 164 -3.09 0.69 25.46
C GLN A 164 -2.75 1.60 26.63
N SER A 165 -1.60 1.40 27.28
CA SER A 165 -1.11 2.29 28.33
C SER A 165 -0.94 3.72 27.82
N PHE A 166 -0.33 3.88 26.64
CA PHE A 166 -0.19 5.18 26.00
C PHE A 166 -1.55 5.87 25.75
N VAL A 167 -2.52 5.16 25.18
CA VAL A 167 -3.85 5.72 24.90
C VAL A 167 -4.56 6.13 26.21
N SER A 168 -4.47 5.30 27.25
CA SER A 168 -5.05 5.58 28.55
C SER A 168 -4.45 6.81 29.24
N ILE A 169 -3.16 7.08 29.03
CA ILE A 169 -2.45 8.20 29.66
C ILE A 169 -2.66 9.49 28.86
N TYR A 170 -2.53 9.43 27.53
CA TYR A 170 -2.34 10.62 26.69
C TYR A 170 -3.52 10.98 25.79
N CYS A 171 -4.41 10.04 25.48
CA CYS A 171 -5.55 10.32 24.57
C CYS A 171 -6.84 10.60 25.34
N CYS A 172 -7.18 9.74 26.31
CA CYS A 172 -8.38 9.88 27.13
C CYS A 172 -8.18 9.19 28.50
N PRO A 173 -7.94 9.95 29.57
CA PRO A 173 -7.97 9.40 30.92
C PRO A 173 -9.38 8.84 31.22
N GLY A 174 -9.51 7.52 31.31
CA GLY A 174 -10.75 6.85 31.74
C GLY A 174 -11.64 6.23 30.66
N SER A 175 -11.30 6.29 29.36
CA SER A 175 -12.12 5.66 28.30
C SER A 175 -11.43 4.45 27.66
N MET A 176 -11.74 3.23 28.12
CA MET A 176 -11.51 1.99 27.36
C MET A 176 -12.26 2.00 26.00
N ASP A 177 -13.31 2.82 25.90
CA ASP A 177 -14.28 2.87 24.80
C ASP A 177 -13.68 3.20 23.42
N VAL A 178 -12.60 4.00 23.35
CA VAL A 178 -12.05 4.44 22.05
C VAL A 178 -11.43 3.27 21.28
N LEU A 179 -10.72 2.37 21.94
CA LEU A 179 -10.08 1.24 21.25
C LEU A 179 -11.11 0.19 20.78
N ASP A 180 -12.15 -0.04 21.57
CA ASP A 180 -13.24 -0.94 21.23
C ASP A 180 -14.09 -0.38 20.08
N ARG A 181 -14.35 0.93 20.09
CA ARG A 181 -14.97 1.65 18.97
C ARG A 181 -14.15 1.52 17.69
N LEU A 182 -12.83 1.68 17.75
CA LEU A 182 -11.96 1.51 16.57
C LEU A 182 -12.00 0.08 16.02
N ASP A 183 -12.05 -0.91 16.90
CA ASP A 183 -12.19 -2.31 16.48
C ASP A 183 -13.59 -2.59 15.87
N TYR A 184 -14.64 -1.96 16.40
CA TYR A 184 -15.99 -2.01 15.83
C TYR A 184 -16.04 -1.36 14.43
N ASN A 185 -15.54 -0.14 14.29
CA ASN A 185 -15.52 0.61 13.03
C ASN A 185 -14.69 -0.11 11.95
N ASN A 186 -13.56 -0.72 12.31
CA ASN A 186 -12.77 -1.53 11.38
C ASN A 186 -13.55 -2.75 10.85
N LYS A 187 -14.36 -3.40 11.71
CA LYS A 187 -15.22 -4.51 11.27
C LYS A 187 -16.31 -4.04 10.30
N GLN A 188 -16.90 -2.86 10.52
CA GLN A 188 -17.93 -2.30 9.63
C GLN A 188 -17.34 -1.79 8.31
N ASN A 189 -16.20 -1.09 8.32
CA ASN A 189 -15.53 -0.61 7.12
C ASN A 189 -15.13 -1.74 6.14
N ARG A 190 -14.82 -2.93 6.64
CA ARG A 190 -14.60 -4.13 5.77
C ARG A 190 -15.88 -4.64 5.11
N ARG A 191 -17.05 -4.23 5.57
CA ARG A 191 -18.35 -4.59 4.99
C ARG A 191 -18.79 -3.59 3.92
N GLU A 192 -18.40 -2.32 4.06
CA GLU A 192 -18.93 -1.19 3.28
C GLU A 192 -17.95 -0.58 2.25
N TYR A 193 -16.84 -1.24 1.92
CA TYR A 193 -15.87 -0.71 0.95
C TYR A 193 -16.50 -0.43 -0.42
N THR A 194 -16.64 0.86 -0.77
CA THR A 194 -16.98 1.32 -2.13
C THR A 194 -15.69 1.58 -2.90
N PRO A 195 -15.41 0.83 -3.98
CA PRO A 195 -14.15 0.96 -4.68
C PRO A 195 -14.04 2.27 -5.46
N PRO A 196 -12.81 2.74 -5.72
CA PRO A 196 -12.54 3.60 -6.86
C PRO A 196 -13.10 2.98 -8.14
N GLN A 197 -13.74 3.77 -9.00
CA GLN A 197 -14.14 3.25 -10.29
C GLN A 197 -12.88 2.78 -11.05
N LEU A 198 -12.81 1.48 -11.34
CA LEU A 198 -11.74 0.81 -12.10
C LEU A 198 -11.49 1.43 -13.49
N THR A 199 -12.41 2.27 -13.94
CA THR A 199 -12.45 2.90 -15.26
C THR A 199 -11.19 3.71 -15.51
N THR A 200 -10.75 4.56 -14.58
CA THR A 200 -9.70 5.54 -14.91
C THR A 200 -8.32 4.95 -15.22
N TYR A 201 -7.83 3.93 -14.51
CA TYR A 201 -6.47 3.38 -14.74
C TYR A 201 -6.43 2.39 -15.91
N ALA A 202 -7.41 1.49 -16.00
CA ALA A 202 -7.47 0.53 -17.11
C ALA A 202 -7.80 1.24 -18.43
N GLU A 203 -8.68 2.23 -18.42
CA GLU A 203 -8.98 3.06 -19.60
C GLU A 203 -7.81 3.99 -19.93
N ALA A 204 -7.13 4.61 -18.95
CA ALA A 204 -5.94 5.42 -19.22
C ALA A 204 -4.80 4.58 -19.80
N ARG A 205 -4.55 3.39 -19.26
CA ARG A 205 -3.51 2.47 -19.77
C ARG A 205 -3.87 1.89 -21.13
N ALA A 206 -5.15 1.54 -21.35
CA ALA A 206 -5.64 1.09 -22.65
C ALA A 206 -5.54 2.21 -23.69
N LYS A 207 -5.82 3.46 -23.31
CA LYS A 207 -5.69 4.65 -24.15
C LYS A 207 -4.22 4.94 -24.47
N GLU A 208 -3.31 4.89 -23.50
CA GLU A 208 -1.87 5.09 -23.71
C GLU A 208 -1.26 3.98 -24.59
N LEU A 209 -1.66 2.72 -24.41
CA LEU A 209 -1.26 1.61 -25.27
C LEU A 209 -1.81 1.75 -26.69
N ALA A 210 -3.06 2.22 -26.84
CA ALA A 210 -3.66 2.50 -28.14
C ALA A 210 -2.94 3.66 -28.85
N GLU A 211 -2.62 4.74 -28.13
CA GLU A 211 -1.89 5.89 -28.66
C GLU A 211 -0.46 5.51 -29.10
N ARG A 212 0.25 4.70 -28.29
CA ARG A 212 1.56 4.13 -28.69
C ARG A 212 1.46 3.25 -29.93
N ALA A 213 0.45 2.38 -30.02
CA ALA A 213 0.24 1.53 -31.18
C ALA A 213 -0.04 2.33 -32.47
N SER A 214 -0.81 3.42 -32.38
CA SER A 214 -1.09 4.33 -33.49
C SER A 214 0.13 5.15 -33.94
N SER A 215 1.02 5.53 -33.01
CA SER A 215 2.26 6.24 -33.34
C SER A 215 3.29 5.37 -34.08
N ASN A 216 3.32 4.07 -33.79
CA ASN A 216 4.23 3.14 -34.49
C ASN A 216 3.75 2.79 -35.90
N THR A 217 2.43 2.70 -36.14
CA THR A 217 1.87 2.43 -37.48
C THR A 217 2.03 3.60 -38.46
N SER A 218 2.15 4.82 -37.95
CA SER A 218 2.42 6.02 -38.77
C SER A 218 3.91 6.16 -39.13
N ALA A 219 4.83 5.69 -38.27
CA ALA A 219 6.26 5.63 -38.57
C ALA A 219 6.62 4.57 -39.62
N GLU A 220 5.98 3.39 -39.58
CA GLU A 220 6.21 2.32 -40.56
C GLU A 220 5.69 2.67 -41.96
N ASN A 221 4.53 3.32 -42.07
CA ASN A 221 3.97 3.74 -43.36
C ASN A 221 4.74 4.86 -44.07
N THR A 222 5.58 5.60 -43.34
CA THR A 222 6.40 6.68 -43.91
C THR A 222 7.70 6.14 -44.52
N SER A 223 8.18 4.97 -44.05
CA SER A 223 9.41 4.33 -44.56
C SER A 223 9.18 3.53 -45.85
N VAL A 224 7.94 3.12 -46.15
CA VAL A 224 7.60 2.35 -47.37
C VAL A 224 7.36 3.24 -48.60
N LYS A 225 7.19 4.56 -48.44
CA LYS A 225 6.97 5.50 -49.55
C LYS A 225 8.24 6.14 -50.11
N MET A 226 9.42 5.77 -49.61
CA MET A 226 10.74 6.31 -50.00
C MET A 226 11.62 5.29 -50.76
N SER A 227 11.04 4.15 -51.18
CA SER A 227 11.71 3.11 -51.97
C SER A 227 11.02 2.88 -53.30
#